data_AF-A0A1G3AJQ7-F1
#
_entry.id   AF-A0A1G3AJQ7-F1
#
_cell.length_a   1.000
_cell.length_b   1.000
_cell.length_c   1.000
_cell.angle_alpha   90.00
_cell.angle_beta   90.00
_cell.angle_gamma   90.00
#
_symmetry.space_group_name_H-M   'P 1'
#
loop_
_entity.id
_entity.type
_entity.pdbx_description
1 polymer ?
#
loop_
_entity_poly.entity_id
_entity_poly.type
_entity_poly.pdbx_seq_one_letter_code
_entity_poly.pdbx_strand_id
1 'polypeptide(L)'
;MGEIYDDMDADGDGTFTDVSDESGVGQHAGSGMGMVAADYDKDGDTDVFVLNDVAGNFFFKNDGSGNFEEVGWLGRRDHVDRIEVRWIGGRADVLEGVVPDRLLTIPQGSTQTTSKKAANGS
;
A
#
# COMPACT_ATOMS: atom_id res chain seq x y z
N MET A 1 -2.93 46.91 -10.03
CA MET A 1 -3.27 45.57 -10.55
C MET A 1 -2.09 44.71 -10.18
N GLY A 2 -2.21 43.94 -9.09
CA GLY A 2 -1.14 43.07 -8.60
C GLY A 2 -1.43 41.66 -9.10
N GLU A 3 -0.46 41.12 -9.83
CA GLU A 3 -0.46 39.76 -10.37
C GLU A 3 -0.58 38.75 -9.21
N ILE A 4 -1.57 37.87 -9.30
CA ILE A 4 -1.87 36.82 -8.31
C ILE A 4 -1.45 35.43 -8.84
N TYR A 5 -0.50 35.38 -9.77
CA TYR A 5 -0.17 34.19 -10.55
C TYR A 5 1.21 33.58 -10.20
N ASP A 6 1.94 34.12 -9.24
CA ASP A 6 3.36 33.80 -8.96
C ASP A 6 3.59 32.55 -8.07
N ASP A 7 2.55 31.78 -7.73
CA ASP A 7 2.66 30.66 -6.77
C ASP A 7 2.64 29.26 -7.42
N MET A 8 2.71 29.18 -8.75
CA MET A 8 2.74 27.90 -9.48
C MET A 8 4.12 27.57 -10.07
N ASP A 9 5.20 28.23 -9.64
CA ASP A 9 6.54 27.99 -10.18
C ASP A 9 7.29 26.94 -9.35
N ALA A 10 7.39 25.72 -9.87
CA ALA A 10 8.14 24.65 -9.23
C ALA A 10 9.64 24.78 -9.50
N ASP A 11 10.29 25.69 -8.77
CA ASP A 11 11.75 25.92 -8.60
C ASP A 11 12.02 27.43 -8.37
N GLY A 12 10.97 28.26 -8.40
CA GLY A 12 11.03 29.70 -8.09
C GLY A 12 11.48 30.59 -9.25
N ASP A 13 11.63 30.03 -10.45
CA ASP A 13 12.05 30.74 -11.67
C ASP A 13 11.15 30.46 -12.89
N GLY A 14 9.94 29.93 -12.68
CA GLY A 14 9.02 29.55 -13.75
C GLY A 14 9.34 28.22 -14.43
N THR A 15 10.33 27.47 -13.92
CA THR A 15 10.63 26.13 -14.41
C THR A 15 9.96 25.05 -13.58
N PHE A 16 10.07 23.81 -14.05
CA PHE A 16 9.64 22.60 -13.35
C PHE A 16 10.74 21.55 -13.54
N THR A 17 11.24 21.01 -12.43
CA THR A 17 12.08 19.81 -12.47
C THR A 17 11.22 18.56 -12.57
N ASP A 18 11.47 17.73 -13.58
CA ASP A 18 10.89 16.39 -13.68
C ASP A 18 11.54 15.48 -12.63
N VAL A 19 10.73 14.98 -11.70
CA VAL A 19 11.14 14.06 -10.62
C VAL A 19 10.42 12.72 -10.72
N SER A 20 9.84 12.39 -11.88
CA SER A 20 8.96 11.23 -12.04
C SER A 20 9.67 9.93 -11.71
N ASP A 21 10.91 9.76 -12.16
CA ASP A 21 11.68 8.53 -11.91
C ASP A 21 12.20 8.48 -10.47
N GLU A 22 12.71 9.60 -9.95
CA GLU A 22 13.25 9.72 -8.59
C GLU A 22 12.18 9.48 -7.53
N SER A 23 10.99 10.04 -7.73
CA SER A 23 9.85 9.88 -6.81
C SER A 23 9.19 8.51 -6.89
N GLY A 24 9.55 7.67 -7.86
CA GLY A 24 9.03 6.32 -8.03
C GLY A 24 7.74 6.21 -8.86
N VAL A 25 7.02 7.32 -9.09
CA VAL A 25 5.75 7.30 -9.85
C VAL A 25 5.95 6.96 -11.33
N GLY A 26 7.08 7.36 -11.92
CA GLY A 26 7.44 7.12 -13.32
C GLY A 26 7.59 5.64 -13.68
N GLN A 27 7.77 4.77 -12.68
CA GLN A 27 7.85 3.31 -12.85
C GLN A 27 6.49 2.69 -13.21
N HIS A 28 5.39 3.44 -13.08
CA HIS A 28 4.01 2.96 -13.24
C HIS A 28 3.27 3.70 -14.37
N ALA A 29 3.41 3.20 -15.61
CA ALA A 29 2.75 3.78 -16.77
C ALA A 29 1.25 3.42 -16.81
N GLY A 30 0.39 4.44 -16.91
CA GLY A 30 -1.06 4.29 -17.06
C GLY A 30 -1.71 5.42 -17.85
N SER A 31 -2.89 5.15 -18.41
CA SER A 31 -3.70 6.16 -19.10
C SER A 31 -4.59 6.89 -18.09
N GLY A 32 -4.01 7.85 -17.37
CA GLY A 32 -4.70 8.60 -16.31
C GLY A 32 -5.91 9.37 -16.82
N MET A 33 -7.05 9.16 -16.16
CA MET A 33 -8.34 9.82 -16.44
C MET A 33 -8.76 10.77 -15.32
N GLY A 34 -8.31 10.50 -14.09
CA GLY A 34 -8.61 11.32 -12.94
C GLY A 34 -7.70 10.97 -11.78
N MET A 35 -7.62 11.88 -10.81
CA MET A 35 -6.85 11.66 -9.59
C MET A 35 -7.63 12.16 -8.36
N VAL A 36 -7.33 11.56 -7.21
CA VAL A 36 -7.75 12.02 -5.90
C VAL A 36 -6.51 12.14 -5.02
N ALA A 37 -6.35 13.30 -4.37
CA ALA A 37 -5.30 13.54 -3.39
C ALA A 37 -5.92 13.64 -1.99
N ALA A 38 -5.45 12.82 -1.05
CA ALA A 38 -5.92 12.80 0.33
C ALA A 38 -4.88 12.12 1.23
N ASP A 39 -4.78 12.57 2.48
CA ASP A 39 -4.09 11.84 3.55
C ASP A 39 -4.96 10.65 3.97
N TYR A 40 -4.69 9.48 3.40
CA TYR A 40 -5.57 8.31 3.55
C TYR A 40 -5.30 7.56 4.86
N ASP A 41 -4.03 7.45 5.25
CA ASP A 41 -3.63 6.66 6.42
C ASP A 41 -3.35 7.50 7.68
N LYS A 42 -3.46 8.83 7.58
CA LYS A 42 -3.35 9.82 8.65
C LYS A 42 -1.93 9.97 9.18
N ASP A 43 -0.92 9.73 8.36
CA ASP A 43 0.46 10.07 8.71
C ASP A 43 0.80 11.55 8.48
N GLY A 44 -0.11 12.31 7.86
CA GLY A 44 0.01 13.74 7.62
C GLY A 44 0.61 14.09 6.26
N ASP A 45 0.95 13.08 5.47
CA ASP A 45 1.44 13.21 4.12
C ASP A 45 0.28 12.98 3.11
N THR A 46 0.33 13.67 1.97
CA THR A 46 -0.75 13.56 0.97
C THR A 46 -0.47 12.41 0.02
N ASP A 47 -1.34 11.40 0.04
CA ASP A 47 -1.35 10.27 -0.88
C ASP A 47 -2.12 10.58 -2.17
N VAL A 48 -1.86 9.81 -3.23
CA VAL A 48 -2.47 10.01 -4.55
C VAL A 48 -3.09 8.72 -5.08
N PHE A 49 -4.37 8.77 -5.45
CA PHE A 49 -5.06 7.71 -6.17
C PHE A 49 -5.28 8.12 -7.63
N VAL A 50 -4.77 7.33 -8.58
CA VAL A 50 -4.86 7.59 -10.03
C VAL A 50 -5.82 6.60 -10.68
N LEU A 51 -6.89 7.13 -11.25
CA LEU A 51 -7.89 6.39 -12.03
C LEU A 51 -7.39 6.27 -13.47
N ASN A 52 -7.22 5.06 -13.98
CA ASN A 52 -6.74 4.79 -15.33
C ASN A 52 -7.86 4.20 -16.20
N ASP A 53 -7.84 4.50 -17.51
CA ASP A 53 -8.83 3.96 -18.48
C ASP A 53 -8.48 2.54 -18.93
N VAL A 54 -7.22 2.33 -19.34
CA VAL A 54 -6.74 1.07 -19.93
C VAL A 54 -5.88 0.26 -18.95
N ALA A 55 -5.13 0.93 -18.07
CA ALA A 55 -4.32 0.29 -17.04
C ALA A 55 -5.12 0.11 -15.74
N GLY A 56 -4.60 -0.68 -14.79
CA GLY A 56 -5.17 -0.71 -13.44
C GLY A 56 -5.04 0.65 -12.76
N ASN A 57 -5.99 1.01 -11.88
CA ASN A 57 -5.84 2.23 -11.08
C ASN A 57 -4.68 2.05 -10.09
N PHE A 58 -3.89 3.11 -9.90
CA PHE A 58 -2.76 3.10 -8.98
C PHE A 58 -3.11 3.82 -7.69
N PHE A 59 -2.57 3.33 -6.58
CA PHE A 59 -2.61 4.03 -5.31
C PHE A 59 -1.18 4.26 -4.83
N PHE A 60 -0.77 5.52 -4.78
CA PHE A 60 0.56 5.96 -4.39
C PHE A 60 0.52 6.50 -2.98
N LYS A 61 1.18 5.79 -2.06
CA LYS A 61 1.41 6.26 -0.71
C LYS A 61 2.64 7.17 -0.69
N ASN A 62 2.54 8.35 -0.11
CA ASN A 62 3.66 9.27 0.08
C ASN A 62 4.40 8.97 1.40
N ASP A 63 5.73 9.07 1.40
CA ASP A 63 6.55 8.91 2.61
C ASP A 63 6.93 10.24 3.31
N GLY A 64 6.38 11.35 2.82
CA GLY A 64 6.62 12.71 3.34
C GLY A 64 7.92 13.35 2.85
N SER A 65 8.75 12.59 2.13
CA SER A 65 10.00 13.08 1.53
C SER A 65 9.92 13.28 0.02
N GLY A 66 8.73 13.11 -0.55
CA GLY A 66 8.48 13.22 -1.98
C GLY A 66 8.68 11.92 -2.76
N ASN A 67 8.88 10.79 -2.05
CA ASN A 67 8.89 9.47 -2.67
C ASN A 67 7.52 8.80 -2.50
N PHE A 68 7.12 8.04 -3.51
CA PHE A 68 5.84 7.36 -3.55
C PHE A 68 6.02 5.85 -3.74
N GLU A 69 5.29 5.08 -2.94
CA GLU A 69 5.16 3.64 -3.10
C GLU A 69 3.80 3.29 -3.72
N GLU A 70 3.79 2.54 -4.82
CA GLU A 70 2.55 1.99 -5.37
C GLU A 70 2.09 0.81 -4.50
N VAL A 71 1.00 1.00 -3.76
CA VAL A 71 0.50 0.04 -2.77
C VAL A 71 -0.70 -0.76 -3.26
N GLY A 72 -1.13 -0.57 -4.52
CA GLY A 72 -2.24 -1.31 -5.13
C GLY A 72 -3.60 -1.06 -4.48
N TRP A 73 -4.63 -1.74 -4.99
CA TRP A 73 -5.96 -1.70 -4.38
C TRP A 73 -5.92 -2.44 -3.05
N LEU A 74 -5.89 -1.67 -1.95
CA LEU A 74 -5.98 -2.09 -0.54
C LEU A 74 -4.72 -2.70 0.09
N GLY A 75 -3.53 -2.38 -0.43
CA GLY A 75 -2.27 -2.89 0.11
C GLY A 75 -2.02 -4.33 -0.35
N ARG A 76 -0.77 -4.64 -0.70
CA ARG A 76 -0.34 -6.03 -0.84
C ARG A 76 -0.45 -6.71 0.53
N ARG A 77 -1.58 -7.34 0.82
CA ARG A 77 -1.70 -8.24 1.97
C ARG A 77 -0.86 -9.49 1.71
N ASP A 78 0.36 -9.47 2.20
CA ASP A 78 1.26 -10.62 2.23
C ASP A 78 0.89 -11.63 3.33
N HIS A 79 -0.18 -11.35 4.08
CA HIS A 79 -0.75 -12.22 5.10
C HIS A 79 -2.28 -12.08 5.22
N VAL A 80 -2.92 -13.17 5.66
CA VAL A 80 -4.27 -13.21 6.22
C VAL A 80 -4.16 -12.81 7.68
N ASP A 81 -4.87 -11.74 8.07
CA ASP A 81 -4.80 -11.16 9.42
C ASP A 81 -5.10 -12.19 10.51
N ARG A 82 -6.15 -13.00 10.33
CA ARG A 82 -6.58 -13.99 11.32
C ARG A 82 -7.37 -15.15 10.72
N ILE A 83 -7.06 -16.36 11.16
CA ILE A 83 -7.85 -17.59 10.92
C ILE A 83 -8.28 -18.12 12.28
N GLU A 84 -9.60 -18.26 12.50
CA GLU A 84 -10.16 -18.87 13.70
C GLU A 84 -10.91 -20.16 13.35
N VAL A 85 -10.51 -21.29 13.93
CA VAL A 85 -11.19 -22.58 13.82
C VAL A 85 -11.92 -22.88 15.11
N ARG A 86 -13.26 -22.87 15.06
CA ARG A 86 -14.12 -23.22 16.20
C ARG A 86 -14.54 -24.68 16.14
N TRP A 87 -14.26 -25.42 17.21
CA TRP A 87 -14.56 -26.84 17.32
C TRP A 87 -15.91 -27.08 18.01
N ILE A 88 -16.55 -28.21 17.69
CA ILE A 88 -17.84 -28.65 18.27
C ILE A 88 -17.77 -28.75 19.81
N GLY A 89 -16.59 -29.02 20.38
CA GLY A 89 -16.35 -29.04 21.83
C GLY A 89 -16.20 -27.67 22.50
N GLY A 90 -16.47 -26.56 21.79
CA GLY A 90 -16.43 -25.19 22.32
C GLY A 90 -15.05 -24.55 22.39
N ARG A 91 -13.99 -25.24 21.94
CA ARG A 91 -12.63 -24.69 21.85
C ARG A 91 -12.43 -23.97 20.51
N ALA A 92 -11.50 -23.02 20.48
CA ALA A 92 -11.08 -22.35 19.25
C ALA A 92 -9.55 -22.35 19.14
N ASP A 93 -9.05 -22.60 17.94
CA ASP A 93 -7.65 -22.37 17.59
C ASP A 93 -7.57 -21.12 16.69
N VAL A 94 -6.66 -20.20 17.00
CA VAL A 94 -6.51 -18.91 16.33
C VAL A 94 -5.09 -18.79 15.78
N LEU A 95 -4.97 -18.48 14.49
CA LEU A 95 -3.72 -18.12 13.83
C LEU A 95 -3.81 -16.66 13.38
N GLU A 96 -2.72 -15.91 13.50
CA GLU A 96 -2.60 -14.52 13.07
C GLU A 96 -1.42 -14.38 12.10
N GLY A 97 -1.51 -13.45 11.15
CA GLY A 97 -0.42 -13.17 10.20
C GLY A 97 -0.08 -14.35 9.28
N VAL A 98 -1.10 -15.05 8.76
CA VAL A 98 -0.92 -16.26 7.96
C VAL A 98 -0.56 -15.92 6.51
N VAL A 99 0.64 -16.29 6.05
CA VAL A 99 1.04 -16.12 4.65
C VAL A 99 0.05 -16.86 3.73
N PRO A 100 -0.48 -16.20 2.66
CA PRO A 100 -1.41 -16.83 1.71
C PRO A 100 -0.74 -17.97 0.94
N ASP A 101 -1.56 -18.75 0.23
CA ASP A 101 -1.13 -19.85 -0.65
C ASP A 101 -0.36 -20.99 0.03
N ARG A 102 -0.70 -21.29 1.29
CA ARG A 102 -0.13 -22.42 2.05
C ARG A 102 -1.18 -23.41 2.54
N LEU A 103 -0.82 -24.69 2.55
CA LEU A 103 -1.59 -25.73 3.23
C LEU A 103 -1.30 -25.68 4.73
N LEU A 104 -2.33 -25.37 5.53
CA LEU A 104 -2.25 -25.40 7.00
C LEU A 104 -2.96 -26.65 7.55
N THR A 105 -2.30 -27.35 8.47
CA THR A 105 -2.91 -28.41 9.28
C THR A 105 -3.06 -27.90 10.71
N ILE A 106 -4.29 -27.83 11.22
CA ILE A 106 -4.61 -27.30 12.56
C ILE A 106 -5.18 -28.46 13.39
N PRO A 107 -4.36 -29.14 14.21
CA PRO A 107 -4.85 -30.16 15.13
C PRO A 107 -5.71 -29.51 16.22
N GLN A 108 -6.83 -30.15 16.53
CA GLN A 108 -7.75 -29.67 17.55
C GLN A 108 -7.06 -29.49 18.91
N GLY A 109 -7.11 -28.26 19.45
CA GLY A 109 -6.56 -27.91 20.75
C GLY A 109 -5.08 -27.52 20.71
N SER A 110 -4.58 -27.08 19.57
CA SER A 110 -3.23 -26.55 19.44
C SER A 110 -3.19 -25.09 19.93
N THR A 111 -2.59 -24.86 21.10
CA THR A 111 -2.26 -23.51 21.58
C THR A 111 -1.10 -22.90 20.77
N GLN A 112 -1.17 -22.91 19.45
CA GLN A 112 -0.12 -22.36 18.59
C GLN A 112 -0.34 -20.87 18.36
N THR A 113 0.17 -20.07 19.29
CA THR A 113 0.60 -18.70 18.98
C THR A 113 2.02 -18.80 18.43
N THR A 114 2.19 -19.09 17.13
CA THR A 114 3.52 -19.08 16.53
C THR A 114 3.74 -17.83 15.70
N SER A 115 4.41 -16.86 16.31
CA SER A 115 5.47 -16.13 15.63
C SER A 115 6.52 -17.15 15.18
N LYS A 116 6.56 -17.45 13.88
CA LYS A 116 7.68 -18.19 13.28
C LYS A 116 8.18 -17.46 12.04
N LYS A 117 9.28 -16.74 12.25
CA LYS A 117 10.23 -16.30 11.23
C LYS A 117 10.58 -17.50 10.34
N ALA A 118 10.15 -17.49 9.08
CA ALA A 118 10.58 -18.48 8.12
C ALA A 118 12.05 -18.19 7.77
N ALA A 119 12.92 -19.14 8.08
CA ALA A 119 14.29 -19.18 7.58
C ALA A 119 14.27 -19.56 6.10
N ASN A 120 15.08 -18.86 5.31
CA ASN A 120 15.39 -19.23 3.93
C ASN A 120 16.13 -20.56 3.89
N GLY A 121 15.77 -21.44 2.95
CA GLY A 121 16.45 -22.72 2.74
C GLY A 121 16.34 -23.19 1.29
N SER A 122 17.43 -22.91 0.55
CA SER A 122 17.97 -23.47 -0.72
C SER A 122 17.04 -23.78 -1.89
#